data_AF-A0A0S8E937-F1
#
_entry.id   AF-A0A0S8E937-F1
#
_cell.length_a   1.000
_cell.length_b   1.000
_cell.length_c   1.000
_cell.angle_alpha   90.00
_cell.angle_beta   90.00
_cell.angle_gamma   90.00
#
_symmetry.space_group_name_H-M   'P 1'
#
loop_
_entity.id
_entity.type
_entity.pdbx_description
1 polymer ?
#
loop_
_entity_poly.entity_id
_entity_poly.type
_entity_poly.pdbx_seq_one_letter_code
_entity_poly.pdbx_strand_id
1 'polypeptide(L)'
;GFGTGKVVVTEARLPGGDANGGSTLRAATRAASGGVIYGMTKTGATFAFDPKRETVTDLGPNAGEKGDYTAVMVLSPDERYIYYAPGAHGSGARLGVPIIQYEIGPKRRKVLAFLGPVLRERFRYNMGGTYNMQIASDGGTLLCTFNGAPVDPGEKRPKAFGLPSIVAIDIPKSERE
;
A
#
# COMPACT_ATOMS: atom_id res chain seq x y z
N GLY A 1 -22.24 20.43 -5.18
CA GLY A 1 -21.80 20.92 -6.49
C GLY A 1 -20.63 20.07 -6.94
N PHE A 2 -20.70 19.47 -8.12
CA PHE A 2 -19.56 18.76 -8.70
C PHE A 2 -18.52 19.81 -9.11
N GLY A 3 -17.27 19.65 -8.67
CA GLY A 3 -16.18 20.56 -9.04
C GLY A 3 -16.03 20.62 -10.56
N THR A 4 -15.53 21.74 -11.08
CA THR A 4 -15.44 22.03 -12.52
C THR A 4 -14.50 21.09 -13.30
N GLY A 5 -13.97 20.03 -12.68
CA GLY A 5 -13.03 19.09 -13.31
C GLY A 5 -11.72 19.72 -13.77
N LYS A 6 -11.40 20.93 -13.30
CA LYS A 6 -10.20 21.65 -13.74
C LYS A 6 -8.94 20.90 -13.27
N VAL A 7 -8.14 20.45 -14.23
CA VAL A 7 -6.80 19.92 -13.97
C VAL A 7 -5.88 21.10 -13.65
N VAL A 8 -5.19 21.00 -12.52
CA VAL A 8 -4.19 21.98 -12.08
C VAL A 8 -2.86 21.26 -12.00
N VAL A 9 -1.83 21.87 -12.60
CA VAL A 9 -0.45 21.41 -12.44
C VAL A 9 0.07 22.01 -11.13
N THR A 10 0.60 21.17 -10.25
CA THR A 10 1.23 21.61 -9.00
C THR A 10 2.74 21.71 -9.18
N GLU A 11 3.35 22.69 -8.52
CA GLU A 11 4.81 22.81 -8.43
C GLU A 11 5.42 21.95 -7.32
N ALA A 12 4.57 21.22 -6.58
CA ALA A 12 4.98 20.33 -5.51
C ALA A 12 5.92 19.23 -6.00
N ARG A 13 6.97 18.95 -5.23
CA ARG A 13 7.95 17.91 -5.53
C ARG A 13 7.82 16.76 -4.54
N LEU A 14 7.68 15.54 -5.08
CA LEU A 14 7.60 14.33 -4.26
C LEU A 14 9.01 13.94 -3.74
N PRO A 15 9.10 13.33 -2.54
CA PRO A 15 10.37 12.91 -1.97
C PRO A 15 11.02 11.78 -2.77
N GLY A 16 12.31 11.50 -2.49
CA GLY A 16 13.03 10.39 -3.12
C GLY A 16 13.43 10.61 -4.58
N GLY A 17 13.56 11.88 -5.00
CA GLY A 17 14.04 12.23 -6.35
C GLY A 17 15.52 11.90 -6.52
N ASP A 18 15.82 10.72 -7.04
CA ASP A 18 17.09 10.40 -7.69
C ASP A 18 16.92 10.27 -9.22
N ALA A 19 18.04 10.23 -9.95
CA ALA A 19 18.08 10.25 -11.43
C ALA A 19 17.31 9.11 -12.12
N ASN A 20 16.82 8.12 -11.38
CA ASN A 20 16.13 6.93 -11.88
C ASN A 20 14.60 7.01 -11.76
N GLY A 21 14.06 8.21 -11.47
CA GLY A 21 12.62 8.44 -11.35
C GLY A 21 12.03 7.95 -10.03
N GLY A 22 12.83 7.92 -8.95
CA GLY A 22 12.40 7.47 -7.63
C GLY A 22 11.21 8.25 -7.04
N SER A 23 11.04 9.52 -7.46
CA SER A 23 9.93 10.40 -7.08
C SER A 23 8.62 10.16 -7.84
N THR A 24 8.55 9.18 -8.76
CA THR A 24 7.31 8.89 -9.51
C THR A 24 6.18 8.47 -8.56
N LEU A 25 5.02 9.13 -8.63
CA LEU A 25 3.83 8.76 -7.86
C LEU A 25 3.34 7.35 -8.22
N ARG A 26 3.08 6.50 -7.23
CA ARG A 26 2.59 5.13 -7.47
C ARG A 26 1.39 4.71 -6.66
N ALA A 27 1.14 5.35 -5.52
CA ALA A 27 -0.07 5.12 -4.74
C ALA A 27 -0.52 6.44 -4.11
N ALA A 28 -1.84 6.59 -3.96
CA ALA A 28 -2.43 7.70 -3.23
C ALA A 28 -3.73 7.24 -2.55
N THR A 29 -4.05 7.84 -1.41
CA THR A 29 -5.36 7.68 -0.77
C THR A 29 -6.40 8.61 -1.41
N ARG A 30 -7.67 8.44 -1.02
CA ARG A 30 -8.62 9.56 -1.06
C ARG A 30 -8.08 10.75 -0.25
N ALA A 31 -8.63 11.94 -0.49
CA ALA A 31 -8.41 13.06 0.43
C ALA A 31 -8.99 12.73 1.80
N ALA A 32 -8.24 13.08 2.85
CA ALA A 32 -8.74 13.15 4.21
C ALA A 32 -9.75 14.30 4.36
N SER A 33 -10.51 14.33 5.45
CA SER A 33 -11.46 15.38 5.79
C SER A 33 -10.85 16.79 5.76
N GLY A 34 -9.58 16.91 6.17
CA GLY A 34 -8.79 18.15 6.09
C GLY A 34 -8.30 18.53 4.68
N GLY A 35 -8.49 17.66 3.70
CA GLY A 35 -8.04 17.83 2.30
C GLY A 35 -6.64 17.28 2.01
N VAL A 36 -5.92 16.80 3.01
CA VAL A 36 -4.59 16.18 2.85
C VAL A 36 -4.73 14.85 2.10
N ILE A 37 -3.83 14.59 1.16
CA ILE A 37 -3.73 13.33 0.42
C ILE A 37 -2.43 12.65 0.82
N TYR A 38 -2.48 11.38 1.21
CA TYR A 38 -1.28 10.60 1.46
C TYR A 38 -0.90 9.82 0.22
N GLY A 39 0.39 9.67 -0.02
CA GLY A 39 0.89 8.95 -1.18
C GLY A 39 2.19 8.23 -0.94
N MET A 40 2.56 7.41 -1.93
CA MET A 40 3.86 6.74 -1.99
C MET A 40 4.46 6.87 -3.38
N THR A 41 5.77 7.07 -3.42
CA THR A 41 6.54 7.06 -4.65
C THR A 41 6.96 5.65 -5.05
N LYS A 42 7.57 5.52 -6.23
CA LYS A 42 8.09 4.25 -6.77
C LYS A 42 9.07 3.54 -5.84
N THR A 43 9.90 4.29 -5.11
CA THR A 43 10.86 3.74 -4.14
C THR A 43 10.23 3.44 -2.78
N GLY A 44 8.96 3.78 -2.58
CA GLY A 44 8.27 3.60 -1.31
C GLY A 44 8.48 4.75 -0.33
N ALA A 45 8.93 5.92 -0.77
CA ALA A 45 8.90 7.12 0.06
C ALA A 45 7.43 7.51 0.31
N THR A 46 7.02 7.55 1.57
CA THR A 46 5.66 7.90 1.99
C THR A 46 5.60 9.41 2.20
N PHE A 47 4.52 10.06 1.78
CA PHE A 47 4.37 11.51 1.94
C PHE A 47 2.93 11.91 2.23
N ALA A 48 2.77 13.11 2.79
CA ALA A 48 1.50 13.83 2.87
C ALA A 48 1.56 15.06 1.95
N PHE A 49 0.52 15.27 1.16
CA PHE A 49 0.37 16.41 0.27
C PHE A 49 -0.83 17.24 0.71
N ASP A 50 -0.60 18.51 1.01
CA ASP A 50 -1.65 19.51 1.21
C ASP A 50 -1.85 20.29 -0.09
N PRO A 51 -2.92 20.02 -0.86
CA PRO A 51 -3.16 20.68 -2.14
C PRO A 51 -3.52 22.17 -2.00
N LYS A 52 -3.93 22.64 -0.82
CA LYS A 52 -4.24 24.07 -0.60
C LYS A 52 -2.97 24.88 -0.39
N ARG A 53 -1.97 24.28 0.25
CA ARG A 53 -0.66 24.92 0.52
C ARG A 53 0.42 24.55 -0.50
N GLU A 54 0.13 23.57 -1.36
CA GLU A 54 1.09 22.95 -2.28
C GLU A 54 2.35 22.40 -1.57
N THR A 55 2.18 21.93 -0.34
CA THR A 55 3.29 21.43 0.48
C THR A 55 3.30 19.91 0.53
N VAL A 56 4.49 19.33 0.38
CA VAL A 56 4.75 17.90 0.55
C VAL A 56 5.56 17.69 1.82
N THR A 57 5.06 16.83 2.71
CA THR A 57 5.78 16.39 3.92
C THR A 57 6.25 14.96 3.74
N ASP A 58 7.55 14.73 3.86
CA ASP A 58 8.12 13.38 3.87
C ASP A 58 7.80 12.65 5.18
N LEU A 59 7.28 11.43 5.07
CA LEU A 59 6.90 10.55 6.17
C LEU A 59 7.82 9.31 6.28
N GLY A 60 8.85 9.25 5.43
CA GLY A 60 9.86 8.20 5.41
C GLY A 60 9.47 6.98 4.58
N PRO A 61 10.32 5.94 4.58
CA PRO A 61 10.11 4.73 3.78
C PRO A 61 8.88 3.94 4.24
N ASN A 62 8.16 3.31 3.32
CA ASN A 62 6.96 2.51 3.63
C ASN A 62 7.29 1.14 4.26
N ALA A 63 8.45 0.55 3.95
CA ALA A 63 8.85 -0.75 4.46
C ALA A 63 10.37 -0.84 4.59
N GLY A 64 10.85 -1.45 5.68
CA GLY A 64 12.27 -1.50 5.99
C GLY A 64 12.93 -0.13 6.00
N GLU A 65 14.24 -0.09 5.78
CA GLU A 65 15.01 1.17 5.77
C GLU A 65 14.94 1.91 4.43
N LYS A 66 14.72 1.20 3.32
CA LYS A 66 14.83 1.76 1.96
C LYS A 66 13.50 1.97 1.25
N GLY A 67 12.40 1.45 1.80
CA GLY A 67 11.12 1.38 1.12
C GLY A 67 11.05 0.22 0.12
N ASP A 68 9.82 -0.12 -0.29
CA ASP A 68 9.55 -1.05 -1.37
C ASP A 68 8.44 -0.49 -2.27
N TYR A 69 8.38 -0.99 -3.49
CA TYR A 69 7.40 -0.52 -4.46
C TYR A 69 5.98 -0.92 -4.03
N THR A 70 5.15 0.08 -3.75
CA THR A 70 3.74 -0.07 -3.36
C THR A 70 2.85 0.59 -4.40
N ALA A 71 1.85 -0.14 -4.89
CA ALA A 71 0.93 0.33 -5.94
C ALA A 71 -0.42 0.80 -5.41
N VAL A 72 -0.75 0.47 -4.16
CA VAL A 72 -2.06 0.79 -3.59
C VAL A 72 -1.94 0.99 -2.07
N MET A 73 -2.73 1.93 -1.58
CA MET A 73 -2.87 2.24 -0.16
C MET A 73 -4.30 2.74 0.09
N VAL A 74 -4.83 2.50 1.28
CA VAL A 74 -6.18 2.97 1.65
C VAL A 74 -6.16 3.68 2.99
N LEU A 75 -6.87 4.81 3.05
CA LEU A 75 -7.07 5.56 4.29
C LEU A 75 -8.23 4.93 5.06
N SER A 76 -8.01 4.66 6.34
CA SER A 76 -9.05 4.22 7.28
C SER A 76 -10.26 5.17 7.32
N PRO A 77 -11.46 4.69 7.68
CA PRO A 77 -12.64 5.54 7.82
C PRO A 77 -12.47 6.67 8.84
N ASP A 78 -11.79 6.40 9.95
CA ASP A 78 -11.47 7.37 11.02
C ASP A 78 -10.23 8.23 10.72
N GLU A 79 -9.60 8.01 9.57
CA GLU A 79 -8.41 8.73 9.08
C GLU A 79 -7.17 8.62 9.99
N ARG A 80 -7.16 7.66 10.92
CA ARG A 80 -6.01 7.45 11.82
C ARG A 80 -4.90 6.64 11.19
N TYR A 81 -5.27 5.72 10.31
CA TYR A 81 -4.36 4.74 9.70
C TYR A 81 -4.38 4.76 8.17
N ILE A 82 -3.25 4.38 7.60
CA ILE A 82 -3.11 3.98 6.19
C ILE A 82 -2.78 2.49 6.15
N TYR A 83 -3.50 1.74 5.32
CA TYR A 83 -3.21 0.33 5.06
C TYR A 83 -2.61 0.13 3.67
N TYR A 84 -1.64 -0.76 3.53
CA TYR A 84 -1.01 -1.10 2.26
C TYR A 84 -0.27 -2.44 2.34
N ALA A 85 0.13 -2.94 1.18
CA ALA A 85 0.99 -4.12 1.05
C ALA A 85 2.18 -3.80 0.13
N PRO A 86 3.42 -3.80 0.64
CA PRO A 86 4.60 -3.53 -0.17
C PRO A 86 4.92 -4.67 -1.13
N GLY A 87 5.64 -4.33 -2.19
CA GLY A 87 6.14 -5.27 -3.19
C GLY A 87 5.13 -5.67 -4.25
N ALA A 88 4.34 -4.70 -4.72
CA ALA A 88 3.21 -4.91 -5.64
C ALA A 88 3.57 -5.69 -6.91
N HIS A 89 4.78 -5.50 -7.46
CA HIS A 89 5.25 -6.18 -8.67
C HIS A 89 5.93 -7.52 -8.35
N GLY A 90 5.34 -8.32 -7.46
CA GLY A 90 5.79 -9.68 -7.14
C GLY A 90 6.92 -9.76 -6.10
N SER A 91 7.57 -8.66 -5.74
CA SER A 91 8.55 -8.64 -4.63
C SER A 91 7.91 -8.93 -3.28
N GLY A 92 6.59 -8.74 -3.14
CA GLY A 92 5.81 -9.08 -1.94
C GLY A 92 5.99 -10.53 -1.50
N ALA A 93 6.10 -11.47 -2.45
CA ALA A 93 6.37 -12.89 -2.16
C ALA A 93 7.64 -13.07 -1.30
N ARG A 94 8.67 -12.28 -1.57
CA ARG A 94 9.97 -12.32 -0.88
C ARG A 94 9.90 -11.65 0.51
N LEU A 95 8.92 -10.78 0.72
CA LEU A 95 8.64 -10.11 2.00
C LEU A 95 7.66 -10.92 2.88
N GLY A 96 7.17 -12.07 2.41
CA GLY A 96 6.11 -12.82 3.08
C GLY A 96 4.71 -12.20 2.93
N VAL A 97 4.55 -11.27 1.99
CA VAL A 97 3.33 -10.51 1.69
C VAL A 97 2.74 -9.85 2.95
N PRO A 98 3.44 -8.85 3.50
CA PRO A 98 3.00 -8.20 4.72
C PRO A 98 1.83 -7.23 4.44
N ILE A 99 0.88 -7.19 5.36
CA ILE A 99 -0.14 -6.15 5.42
C ILE A 99 0.31 -5.15 6.48
N ILE A 100 0.57 -3.92 6.05
CA ILE A 100 1.10 -2.88 6.93
C ILE A 100 -0.01 -1.89 7.27
N GLN A 101 -0.11 -1.59 8.56
CA GLN A 101 -0.86 -0.47 9.11
C GLN A 101 0.14 0.63 9.51
N TYR A 102 -0.05 1.83 8.97
CA TYR A 102 0.70 3.02 9.33
C TYR A 102 -0.19 4.00 10.08
N GLU A 103 0.15 4.29 11.33
CA GLU A 103 -0.55 5.26 12.18
C GLU A 103 0.02 6.67 11.92
N ILE A 104 -0.83 7.57 11.45
CA ILE A 104 -0.41 8.84 10.83
C ILE A 104 0.16 9.81 11.87
N GLY A 105 -0.53 10.00 13.00
CA GLY A 105 -0.12 10.95 14.06
C GLY A 105 1.26 10.63 14.65
N PRO A 106 1.45 9.46 15.28
CA PRO A 106 2.73 9.04 15.86
C PRO A 106 3.72 8.50 14.83
N LYS A 107 3.35 8.42 13.55
CA LYS A 107 4.19 7.94 12.43
C LYS A 107 4.74 6.53 12.64
N ARG A 108 3.94 5.65 13.24
CA ARG A 108 4.33 4.27 13.59
C ARG A 108 3.82 3.27 12.56
N ARG A 109 4.64 2.29 12.21
CA ARG A 109 4.28 1.18 11.32
C ARG A 109 4.13 -0.10 12.14
N LYS A 110 3.11 -0.89 11.82
CA LYS A 110 2.85 -2.22 12.37
C LYS A 110 2.53 -3.17 11.23
N VAL A 111 3.11 -4.36 11.24
CA VAL A 111 2.70 -5.45 10.34
C VAL A 111 1.54 -6.17 11.02
N LEU A 112 0.36 -6.17 10.39
CA LEU A 112 -0.82 -6.87 10.90
C LEU A 112 -0.77 -8.36 10.63
N ALA A 113 -0.25 -8.75 9.46
CA ALA A 113 -0.16 -10.14 9.04
C ALA A 113 0.91 -10.33 7.96
N PHE A 114 1.42 -11.55 7.86
CA PHE A 114 2.17 -12.06 6.71
C PHE A 114 1.33 -13.12 6.01
N LEU A 115 0.81 -12.82 4.82
CA LEU A 115 -0.11 -13.73 4.12
C LEU A 115 0.61 -14.85 3.37
N GLY A 116 1.85 -14.60 2.94
CA GLY A 116 2.63 -15.50 2.10
C GLY A 116 2.79 -16.91 2.68
N PRO A 117 3.27 -17.06 3.93
CA PRO A 117 3.46 -18.38 4.54
C PRO A 117 2.18 -19.21 4.61
N VAL A 118 1.09 -18.62 5.12
CA VAL A 118 -0.20 -19.30 5.28
C VAL A 118 -0.76 -19.76 3.94
N LEU A 119 -0.66 -18.93 2.91
CA LEU A 119 -1.22 -19.26 1.60
C LEU A 119 -0.40 -20.30 0.85
N ARG A 120 0.93 -20.23 0.97
CA ARG A 120 1.81 -21.23 0.39
C ARG A 120 1.60 -22.59 1.04
N GLU A 121 1.50 -22.64 2.37
CA GLU A 121 1.35 -23.88 3.13
C GLU A 121 -0.02 -24.52 2.90
N ARG A 122 -1.10 -23.76 3.10
CA ARG A 122 -2.47 -24.31 3.11
C ARG A 122 -3.07 -24.45 1.72
N PHE A 123 -2.77 -23.52 0.81
CA PHE A 123 -3.44 -23.42 -0.49
C PHE A 123 -2.50 -23.70 -1.67
N ARG A 124 -1.23 -24.01 -1.40
CA ARG A 124 -0.21 -24.21 -2.45
C ARG A 124 -0.19 -23.03 -3.43
N TYR A 125 -0.29 -21.81 -2.89
CA TYR A 125 -0.39 -20.58 -3.67
C TYR A 125 0.76 -19.63 -3.34
N ASN A 126 1.53 -19.26 -4.37
CA ASN A 126 2.54 -18.22 -4.31
C ASN A 126 1.89 -16.86 -4.55
N MET A 127 1.58 -16.16 -3.46
CA MET A 127 1.06 -14.80 -3.54
C MET A 127 2.18 -13.82 -3.89
N GLY A 128 1.94 -13.00 -4.91
CA GLY A 128 2.84 -11.96 -5.39
C GLY A 128 2.60 -10.63 -4.68
N GLY A 129 1.94 -9.71 -5.38
CA GLY A 129 1.61 -8.38 -4.88
C GLY A 129 0.24 -7.91 -5.36
N THR A 130 -0.18 -6.76 -4.86
CA THR A 130 -1.51 -6.19 -5.12
C THR A 130 -1.43 -4.82 -5.77
N TYR A 131 -2.42 -4.56 -6.63
CA TYR A 131 -2.72 -3.25 -7.21
C TYR A 131 -4.08 -2.71 -6.75
N ASN A 132 -4.76 -3.42 -5.84
CA ASN A 132 -6.09 -3.05 -5.35
C ASN A 132 -6.26 -3.41 -3.86
N MET A 133 -6.76 -2.43 -3.12
CA MET A 133 -7.10 -2.55 -1.70
C MET A 133 -8.26 -1.60 -1.42
N GLN A 134 -9.25 -2.09 -0.68
CA GLN A 134 -10.38 -1.32 -0.18
C GLN A 134 -10.59 -1.65 1.30
N ILE A 135 -11.16 -0.71 2.05
CA ILE A 135 -11.52 -0.92 3.44
C ILE A 135 -13.03 -0.75 3.62
N ALA A 136 -13.64 -1.65 4.40
CA ALA A 136 -15.05 -1.53 4.78
C ALA A 136 -15.29 -0.24 5.58
N SER A 137 -16.52 0.27 5.55
CA SER A 137 -16.90 1.53 6.20
C SER A 137 -16.77 1.49 7.73
N ASP A 138 -16.88 0.30 8.32
CA ASP A 138 -16.64 0.08 9.75
C ASP A 138 -15.15 -0.06 10.09
N GLY A 139 -14.27 -0.09 9.08
CA GLY A 139 -12.82 -0.28 9.20
C GLY A 139 -12.38 -1.73 9.45
N GLY A 140 -13.32 -2.69 9.54
CA GLY A 140 -13.05 -4.04 10.06
C GLY A 140 -12.56 -5.04 9.04
N THR A 141 -12.62 -4.70 7.76
CA THR A 141 -12.21 -5.60 6.70
C THR A 141 -11.43 -4.87 5.63
N LEU A 142 -10.24 -5.39 5.30
CA LEU A 142 -9.56 -5.06 4.05
C LEU A 142 -9.92 -6.08 2.98
N LEU A 143 -10.38 -5.60 1.83
CA LEU A 143 -10.58 -6.41 0.64
C LEU A 143 -9.48 -6.09 -0.36
N CYS A 144 -8.73 -7.11 -0.76
CA CYS A 144 -7.58 -6.97 -1.65
C CYS A 144 -7.69 -7.96 -2.81
N THR A 145 -7.19 -7.56 -3.99
CA THR A 145 -6.91 -8.52 -5.06
C THR A 145 -5.40 -8.69 -5.23
N PHE A 146 -4.90 -9.92 -5.17
CA PHE A 146 -3.48 -10.20 -5.36
C PHE A 146 -3.24 -10.93 -6.67
N ASN A 147 -2.14 -10.61 -7.33
CA ASN A 147 -1.55 -11.53 -8.30
C ASN A 147 -0.90 -12.70 -7.56
N GLY A 148 -0.87 -13.86 -8.19
CA GLY A 148 -0.10 -15.01 -7.70
C GLY A 148 -0.05 -16.12 -8.73
N ALA A 149 0.41 -17.28 -8.29
CA ALA A 149 0.55 -18.48 -9.10
C ALA A 149 0.48 -19.73 -8.22
N PRO A 150 0.18 -20.92 -8.79
CA PRO A 150 0.36 -22.19 -8.08
C PRO A 150 1.81 -22.38 -7.62
N VAL A 151 1.98 -23.10 -6.51
CA VAL A 151 3.29 -23.60 -6.08
C VAL A 151 3.70 -24.76 -6.97
N ASP A 152 4.79 -24.59 -7.72
CA ASP A 152 5.44 -25.64 -8.49
C ASP A 152 6.77 -26.05 -7.82
N PRO A 153 6.89 -27.29 -7.30
CA PRO A 153 8.13 -27.81 -6.72
C PRO A 153 9.32 -27.86 -7.70
N GLY A 154 9.07 -27.89 -9.01
CA GLY A 154 10.09 -27.92 -10.06
C GLY A 154 10.62 -26.55 -10.46
N GLU A 155 10.00 -25.46 -10.00
CA GLU A 155 10.41 -24.11 -10.36
C GLU A 155 11.61 -23.62 -9.55
N LYS A 156 12.67 -23.19 -10.25
CA LYS A 156 13.86 -22.57 -9.64
C LYS A 156 13.55 -21.21 -8.98
N ARG A 157 12.51 -20.52 -9.45
CA ARG A 157 12.04 -19.23 -8.91
C ARG A 157 10.52 -19.25 -8.84
N PRO A 158 9.92 -18.95 -7.68
CA PRO A 158 8.46 -18.91 -7.56
C PRO A 158 7.85 -17.91 -8.54
N LYS A 159 6.92 -18.36 -9.40
CA LYS A 159 6.01 -17.44 -10.08
C LYS A 159 5.14 -16.68 -9.08
N ALA A 160 4.77 -15.46 -9.45
CA ALA A 160 3.98 -14.54 -8.63
C ALA A 160 2.81 -13.89 -9.42
N PHE A 161 2.53 -14.39 -10.62
CA PHE A 161 1.55 -13.84 -11.57
C PHE A 161 0.88 -14.95 -12.39
N GLY A 162 -0.32 -14.65 -12.90
CA GLY A 162 -1.08 -15.53 -13.80
C GLY A 162 -2.32 -16.18 -13.17
N LEU A 163 -2.43 -16.15 -11.84
CA LEU A 163 -3.61 -16.63 -11.11
C LEU A 163 -3.99 -15.61 -10.04
N PRO A 164 -4.92 -14.67 -10.31
CA PRO A 164 -5.35 -13.69 -9.32
C PRO A 164 -6.18 -14.31 -8.18
N SER A 165 -6.13 -13.71 -7.00
CA SER A 165 -6.96 -14.07 -5.86
C SER A 165 -7.64 -12.85 -5.23
N ILE A 166 -8.78 -13.08 -4.60
CA ILE A 166 -9.46 -12.10 -3.73
C ILE A 166 -9.22 -12.52 -2.29
N VAL A 167 -8.83 -11.58 -1.45
CA VAL A 167 -8.54 -11.82 -0.04
C VAL A 167 -9.31 -10.82 0.81
N ALA A 168 -10.15 -11.31 1.70
CA ALA A 168 -10.76 -10.53 2.76
C ALA A 168 -9.97 -10.76 4.05
N ILE A 169 -9.52 -9.67 4.67
CA ILE A 169 -8.67 -9.67 5.84
C ILE A 169 -9.44 -8.99 6.97
N ASP A 170 -9.81 -9.77 7.97
CA ASP A 170 -10.42 -9.25 9.19
C ASP A 170 -9.38 -8.43 9.98
N ILE A 171 -9.74 -7.22 10.38
CA ILE A 171 -8.96 -6.38 11.28
C ILE A 171 -9.71 -6.32 12.62
N PRO A 172 -9.21 -7.01 13.66
CA PRO A 172 -9.82 -6.99 14.97
C PRO A 172 -9.96 -5.56 15.50
N LYS A 173 -10.97 -5.32 16.35
CA LYS A 173 -11.20 -4.02 16.97
C LYS A 173 -9.97 -3.53 17.74
N SER A 174 -9.27 -4.44 18.45
CA SER A 174 -8.03 -4.15 19.18
C SER A 174 -6.88 -3.63 18.31
N GLU A 175 -6.94 -3.84 16.99
CA GLU A 175 -5.92 -3.35 16.05
C GLU A 175 -6.26 -1.98 15.48
N ARG A 176 -7.44 -1.43 15.79
CA ARG A 176 -8.01 -0.18 15.23
C ARG A 176 -8.27 0.91 16.28
N GLU A 177 -8.04 0.61 17.56
CA GLU A 177 -8.21 1.51 18.71
C GLU A 177 -6.88 1.97 19.31
#